data_AF-A0A644Z850-F1
#
_entry.id   AF-A0A644Z850-F1
#
_cell.length_a   1.000
_cell.length_b   1.000
_cell.length_c   1.000
_cell.angle_alpha   90.00
_cell.angle_beta   90.00
_cell.angle_gamma   90.00
#
_symmetry.space_group_name_H-M   'P 1'
#
loop_
_entity.id
_entity.type
_entity.pdbx_description
1 polymer ?
#
loop_
_entity_poly.entity_id
_entity_poly.type
_entity_poly.pdbx_seq_one_letter_code
_entity_poly.pdbx_strand_id
1 'polypeptide(L)'
;MREDGGTPGFLQAMRTALAIRLKEDMGAANIHAAEDKLLEQAFARFDKMNGIHMLASGQRKRIGVISFYHEKMHYNLIVKLLNDRFGIQVRGGCACAGTYGHFLLDVSHEKSRHITELINHGDLSQKPGWVRLSLHQTMTPNDIDYICNSLDEIISSYQSWEKDYTYDSHKNDFIHKSGKSTFTDVTEWFRL
;
A
#
# COMPACT_ATOMS: atom_id res chain seq x y z
N MET A 1 3.29 -39.79 15.95
CA MET A 1 2.46 -38.69 15.44
C MET A 1 2.86 -38.47 13.99
N ARG A 2 1.97 -38.77 13.03
CA ARG A 2 2.24 -38.65 11.59
C ARG A 2 1.33 -37.51 11.10
N GLU A 3 1.85 -36.28 11.20
CA GLU A 3 1.05 -35.04 11.17
C GLU A 3 0.76 -34.50 9.76
N ASP A 4 1.45 -34.95 8.71
CA ASP A 4 1.17 -34.50 7.34
C ASP A 4 0.44 -35.57 6.52
N GLY A 5 -0.85 -35.33 6.27
CA GLY A 5 -1.68 -36.11 5.36
C GLY A 5 -1.58 -35.61 3.92
N GLY A 6 -1.24 -36.50 2.98
CA GLY A 6 -1.20 -36.23 1.54
C GLY A 6 0.21 -36.16 0.95
N THR A 7 0.30 -35.78 -0.34
CA THR A 7 1.59 -35.51 -0.98
C THR A 7 2.08 -34.15 -0.49
N PRO A 8 3.20 -34.07 0.24
CA PRO A 8 3.68 -32.80 0.75
C PRO A 8 4.12 -31.90 -0.40
N GLY A 9 4.08 -30.58 -0.17
CA GLY A 9 4.48 -29.58 -1.15
C GLY A 9 5.99 -29.56 -1.38
N PHE A 10 6.54 -30.57 -2.06
CA PHE A 10 7.98 -30.72 -2.25
C PHE A 10 8.62 -29.52 -2.94
N LEU A 11 7.99 -29.01 -4.02
CA LEU A 11 8.49 -27.84 -4.74
C LEU A 11 8.41 -26.57 -3.88
N GLN A 12 7.36 -26.42 -3.07
CA GLN A 12 7.22 -25.32 -2.12
C GLN A 12 8.33 -25.38 -1.07
N ALA A 13 8.57 -26.55 -0.49
CA ALA A 13 9.64 -26.75 0.49
C ALA A 13 11.03 -26.43 -0.11
N MET A 14 11.31 -26.89 -1.33
CA MET A 14 12.55 -26.55 -2.05
C MET A 14 12.69 -25.04 -2.28
N ARG A 15 11.63 -24.37 -2.75
CA ARG A 15 11.62 -22.91 -2.97
C ARG A 15 11.81 -22.14 -1.66
N THR A 16 11.18 -22.57 -0.58
CA THR A 16 11.35 -21.98 0.75
C THR A 16 12.78 -22.13 1.24
N ALA A 17 13.38 -23.31 1.10
CA ALA A 17 14.78 -23.53 1.47
C ALA A 17 15.75 -22.62 0.69
N LEU A 18 15.51 -22.47 -0.63
CA LEU A 18 16.30 -21.56 -1.47
C LEU A 18 16.13 -20.09 -1.06
N ALA A 19 14.91 -19.65 -0.76
CA ALA A 19 14.63 -18.29 -0.31
C ALA A 19 15.28 -17.98 1.05
N ILE A 20 15.24 -18.93 1.99
CA ILE A 20 15.92 -18.81 3.28
C ILE A 20 17.43 -18.71 3.09
N ARG A 21 18.02 -19.58 2.27
CA ARG A 21 19.47 -19.56 2.00
C ARG A 21 19.91 -18.25 1.38
N LEU A 22 19.16 -17.74 0.40
CA LEU A 22 19.44 -16.43 -0.19
C LEU A 22 19.38 -15.31 0.87
N LYS A 23 18.37 -15.32 1.74
CA LYS A 23 18.26 -14.35 2.84
C LYS A 23 19.44 -14.44 3.81
N GLU A 24 19.90 -15.65 4.13
CA GLU A 24 21.08 -15.89 4.98
C GLU A 24 22.36 -15.36 4.32
N ASP A 25 22.55 -15.64 3.02
CA ASP A 25 23.68 -15.15 2.23
C ASP A 25 23.67 -13.61 2.12
N MET A 26 22.50 -12.98 2.00
CA MET A 26 22.34 -11.52 2.03
C MET A 26 22.67 -10.93 3.41
N GLY A 27 22.41 -11.69 4.49
CA GLY A 27 22.61 -11.28 5.87
C GLY A 27 21.51 -10.37 6.41
N ALA A 28 20.83 -10.78 7.48
CA ALA A 28 19.73 -10.02 8.08
C ALA A 28 20.14 -8.59 8.51
N ALA A 29 21.36 -8.42 9.02
CA ALA A 29 21.87 -7.10 9.41
C ALA A 29 22.00 -6.15 8.20
N ASN A 30 22.42 -6.66 7.04
CA ASN A 30 22.53 -5.87 5.81
C ASN A 30 21.15 -5.48 5.27
N ILE A 31 20.19 -6.41 5.33
CA ILE A 31 18.78 -6.16 4.96
C ILE A 31 18.21 -5.03 5.81
N HIS A 32 18.36 -5.12 7.14
CA HIS A 32 17.91 -4.06 8.06
C HIS A 32 18.60 -2.72 7.78
N ALA A 33 19.93 -2.72 7.60
CA ALA A 33 20.67 -1.49 7.31
C ALA A 33 20.27 -0.86 5.97
N ALA A 34 19.88 -1.65 4.96
CA ALA A 34 19.37 -1.15 3.69
C ALA A 34 17.96 -0.54 3.87
N GLU A 35 17.06 -1.24 4.56
CA GLU A 35 15.71 -0.74 4.86
C GLU A 35 15.75 0.55 5.68
N ASP A 36 16.62 0.64 6.69
CA ASP A 36 16.77 1.83 7.54
C ASP A 36 17.17 3.06 6.72
N LYS A 37 18.09 2.91 5.75
CA LYS A 37 18.50 4.00 4.85
C LYS A 37 17.36 4.48 3.95
N LEU A 38 16.59 3.54 3.39
CA LEU A 38 15.44 3.87 2.55
C LEU A 38 14.33 4.56 3.35
N LEU A 39 14.09 4.11 4.58
CA LEU A 39 13.13 4.72 5.50
C LEU A 39 13.55 6.12 5.91
N GLU A 40 14.83 6.35 6.21
CA GLU A 40 15.35 7.68 6.57
C GLU A 40 15.09 8.69 5.44
N GLN A 41 15.42 8.33 4.21
CA GLN A 41 15.15 9.15 3.03
C GLN A 41 13.65 9.39 2.84
N ALA A 42 12.84 8.33 2.93
CA ALA A 42 11.39 8.43 2.78
C ALA A 42 10.79 9.34 3.85
N PHE A 43 11.16 9.21 5.13
CA PHE A 43 10.67 10.07 6.19
C PHE A 43 11.02 11.53 5.97
N ALA A 44 12.26 11.83 5.56
CA ALA A 44 12.68 13.19 5.28
C ALA A 44 11.85 13.85 4.16
N ARG A 45 11.36 13.06 3.19
CA ARG A 45 10.44 13.51 2.14
C ARG A 45 9.02 13.67 2.67
N PHE A 46 8.47 12.64 3.34
CA PHE A 46 7.11 12.62 3.87
C PHE A 46 6.85 13.74 4.89
N ASP A 47 7.82 14.07 5.74
CA ASP A 47 7.68 15.14 6.75
C ASP A 47 7.51 16.54 6.12
N LYS A 48 7.84 16.69 4.83
CA LYS A 48 7.72 17.95 4.09
C LYS A 48 6.52 17.98 3.12
N MET A 49 5.82 16.85 2.95
CA MET A 49 4.70 16.74 2.02
C MET A 49 3.46 17.41 2.59
N ASN A 50 2.93 18.40 1.87
CA ASN A 50 1.74 19.12 2.31
C ASN A 50 0.48 18.24 2.24
N GLY A 51 -0.35 18.30 3.28
CA GLY A 51 -1.62 17.58 3.36
C GLY A 51 -1.50 16.06 3.57
N ILE A 52 -0.29 15.50 3.58
CA ILE A 52 -0.03 14.09 3.90
C ILE A 52 0.16 13.92 5.40
N HIS A 53 -0.59 13.00 5.98
CA HIS A 53 -0.50 12.62 7.37
C HIS A 53 -0.01 11.18 7.48
N MET A 54 1.21 11.02 7.99
CA MET A 54 1.76 9.70 8.29
C MET A 54 1.25 9.19 9.63
N LEU A 55 0.78 7.95 9.63
CA LEU A 55 0.38 7.24 10.84
C LEU A 55 1.62 6.81 11.63
N ALA A 56 1.54 6.95 12.95
CA ALA A 56 2.65 6.71 13.88
C ALA A 56 3.94 7.46 13.48
N SER A 57 3.84 8.75 13.11
CA SER A 57 4.97 9.59 12.68
C SER A 57 6.09 9.67 13.73
N GLY A 58 5.79 9.59 15.03
CA GLY A 58 6.80 9.54 16.09
C GLY A 58 7.65 8.26 16.12
N GLN A 59 7.22 7.19 15.44
CA GLN A 59 7.92 5.90 15.40
C GLN A 59 8.81 5.84 14.15
N ARG A 60 10.07 6.25 14.30
CA ARG A 60 11.06 6.27 13.20
C ARG A 60 11.84 4.97 13.04
N LYS A 61 12.05 4.22 14.13
CA LYS A 61 12.65 2.89 14.07
C LYS A 61 11.55 1.84 13.91
N ARG A 62 11.31 1.41 12.67
CA ARG A 62 10.27 0.45 12.31
C ARG A 62 10.65 -0.32 11.05
N ILE A 63 9.93 -1.39 10.76
CA ILE A 63 10.05 -2.11 9.47
C ILE A 63 9.74 -1.17 8.29
N GLY A 64 10.19 -1.53 7.08
CA GLY A 64 10.00 -0.81 5.81
C GLY A 64 8.55 -0.58 5.37
N VAL A 65 7.68 -0.03 6.21
CA VAL A 65 6.27 0.22 5.94
C VAL A 65 5.93 1.65 6.37
N ILE A 66 5.30 2.38 5.45
CA ILE A 66 4.81 3.73 5.66
C ILE A 66 3.31 3.75 5.37
N SER A 67 2.54 4.02 6.42
CA SER A 67 1.09 4.16 6.34
C SER A 67 0.73 5.64 6.41
N PHE A 68 -0.03 6.15 5.44
CA PHE A 68 -0.36 7.57 5.36
C PHE A 68 -1.70 7.82 4.66
N TYR A 69 -2.29 8.99 4.88
CA TYR A 69 -3.46 9.46 4.16
C TYR A 69 -3.29 10.94 3.81
N HIS A 70 -4.16 11.45 2.94
CA HIS A 70 -4.22 12.87 2.63
C HIS A 70 -5.55 13.45 3.13
N GLU A 71 -5.54 14.65 3.69
CA GLU A 71 -6.73 15.29 4.32
C GLU A 71 -7.94 15.42 3.38
N LYS A 72 -7.69 15.58 2.07
CA LYS A 72 -8.72 15.89 1.05
C LYS A 72 -8.91 14.82 -0.03
N MET A 73 -8.13 13.72 0.02
CA MET A 73 -8.21 12.68 -1.02
C MET A 73 -8.59 11.35 -0.40
N HIS A 74 -9.50 10.63 -1.05
CA HIS A 74 -9.77 9.24 -0.69
C HIS A 74 -8.52 8.39 -0.94
N TYR A 75 -8.13 7.54 0.02
CA TYR A 75 -6.90 6.75 -0.08
C TYR A 75 -6.85 5.86 -1.33
N ASN A 76 -7.98 5.29 -1.76
CA ASN A 76 -8.02 4.50 -3.00
C ASN A 76 -7.85 5.34 -4.28
N LEU A 77 -8.15 6.65 -4.26
CA LEU A 77 -7.80 7.52 -5.38
C LEU A 77 -6.28 7.66 -5.48
N ILE A 78 -5.58 7.86 -4.35
CA ILE A 78 -4.11 7.94 -4.31
C ILE A 78 -3.50 6.63 -4.83
N VAL A 79 -4.00 5.47 -4.35
CA VAL A 79 -3.58 4.14 -4.82
C VAL A 79 -3.76 4.01 -6.33
N LYS A 80 -4.93 4.42 -6.83
CA LYS A 80 -5.26 4.33 -8.25
C LYS A 80 -4.36 5.23 -9.11
N LEU A 81 -4.15 6.47 -8.69
CA LEU A 81 -3.29 7.43 -9.40
C LEU A 81 -1.82 7.00 -9.42
N LEU A 82 -1.29 6.48 -8.31
CA LEU A 82 0.06 5.93 -8.24
C LEU A 82 0.26 4.79 -9.25
N ASN A 83 -0.72 3.89 -9.35
CA ASN A 83 -0.67 2.79 -10.31
C ASN A 83 -0.82 3.27 -11.76
N ASP A 84 -1.88 4.02 -12.06
CA ASP A 84 -2.28 4.32 -13.43
C ASP A 84 -1.35 5.34 -14.12
N ARG A 85 -0.75 6.27 -13.35
CA ARG A 85 0.13 7.32 -13.90
C ARG A 85 1.62 7.03 -13.76
N PHE A 86 2.01 6.29 -12.73
CA PHE A 86 3.43 6.11 -12.38
C PHE A 86 3.85 4.64 -12.30
N GLY A 87 2.93 3.68 -12.45
CA GLY A 87 3.24 2.25 -12.32
C GLY A 87 3.64 1.85 -10.90
N ILE A 88 3.36 2.68 -9.90
CA ILE A 88 3.71 2.43 -8.50
C ILE A 88 2.57 1.67 -7.82
N GLN A 89 2.85 0.44 -7.40
CA GLN A 89 1.86 -0.41 -6.75
C GLN A 89 1.93 -0.27 -5.22
N VAL A 90 0.86 0.27 -4.64
CA VAL A 90 0.64 0.36 -3.20
C VAL A 90 -0.68 -0.27 -2.82
N ARG A 91 -0.95 -0.44 -1.52
CA ARG A 91 -2.23 -0.97 -1.05
C ARG A 91 -3.04 0.07 -0.29
N GLY A 92 -4.34 0.12 -0.55
CA GLY A 92 -5.29 0.93 0.20
C GLY A 92 -6.13 0.08 1.16
N GLY A 93 -6.55 0.68 2.27
CA GLY A 93 -7.55 0.12 3.19
C GLY A 93 -7.09 0.12 4.65
N CYS A 94 -7.82 -0.60 5.51
CA CYS A 94 -7.53 -0.70 6.94
C CYS A 94 -6.58 -1.87 7.30
N ALA A 95 -5.86 -2.43 6.32
CA ALA A 95 -4.82 -3.46 6.48
C ALA A 95 -5.16 -4.64 7.41
N CYS A 96 -6.43 -5.07 7.45
CA CYS A 96 -6.94 -6.11 8.36
C CYS A 96 -6.84 -5.78 9.86
N ALA A 97 -6.64 -4.51 10.22
CA ALA A 97 -6.50 -4.02 11.57
C ALA A 97 -7.70 -3.14 11.96
N GLY A 98 -8.93 -3.62 11.76
CA GLY A 98 -10.16 -2.83 11.92
C GLY A 98 -10.30 -2.16 13.30
N THR A 99 -9.96 -2.88 14.38
CA THR A 99 -9.95 -2.35 15.74
C THR A 99 -8.88 -1.28 15.95
N TYR A 100 -7.70 -1.43 15.33
CA TYR A 100 -6.63 -0.43 15.38
C TYR A 100 -6.94 0.79 14.51
N GLY A 101 -7.67 0.61 13.40
CA GLY A 101 -8.18 1.68 12.55
C GLY A 101 -9.14 2.61 13.29
N HIS A 102 -9.99 2.08 14.18
CA HIS A 102 -10.86 2.91 15.04
C HIS A 102 -10.04 3.82 15.96
N PHE A 103 -8.96 3.31 16.55
CA PHE A 103 -8.09 4.08 17.45
C PHE A 103 -7.22 5.11 16.69
N LEU A 104 -6.67 4.72 15.53
CA LEU A 104 -5.78 5.57 14.73
C LEU A 104 -6.49 6.72 14.01
N LEU A 105 -7.78 6.55 13.67
CA LEU A 105 -8.55 7.51 12.88
C LEU A 105 -9.62 8.22 13.72
N ASP A 106 -9.53 8.10 15.05
CA ASP A 106 -10.42 8.74 16.04
C ASP A 106 -11.91 8.55 15.70
N VAL A 107 -12.26 7.32 15.32
CA VAL A 107 -13.63 6.98 14.94
C VAL A 107 -14.43 6.76 16.22
N SER A 108 -15.26 7.75 16.59
CA SER A 108 -16.18 7.61 17.71
C SER A 108 -17.11 6.40 17.53
N HIS A 109 -17.61 5.85 18.63
CA HIS A 109 -18.50 4.68 18.60
C HIS A 109 -19.74 4.90 17.73
N GLU A 110 -20.30 6.11 17.73
CA GLU A 110 -21.44 6.48 16.88
C GLU A 110 -21.08 6.52 15.40
N LYS A 111 -19.92 7.08 15.06
CA LYS A 111 -19.39 7.11 13.69
C LYS A 111 -19.06 5.70 13.20
N SER A 112 -18.54 4.85 14.07
CA SER A 112 -18.29 3.43 13.78
C SER A 112 -19.58 2.66 13.48
N ARG A 113 -20.65 2.89 14.26
CA ARG A 113 -21.96 2.27 14.01
C ARG A 113 -22.55 2.73 12.67
N HIS A 114 -22.47 4.02 12.36
CA HIS A 114 -22.94 4.55 11.08
C HIS A 114 -22.14 4.00 9.88
N ILE A 115 -20.81 3.92 10.00
CA ILE A 115 -19.94 3.29 9.00
C ILE A 115 -20.30 1.81 8.84
N THR A 116 -20.57 1.10 9.93
CA THR A 116 -20.97 -0.32 9.91
C THR A 116 -22.33 -0.51 9.24
N GLU A 117 -23.29 0.37 9.50
CA GLU A 117 -24.60 0.38 8.83
C GLU A 117 -24.45 0.60 7.32
N LEU A 118 -23.66 1.59 6.90
CA LEU A 118 -23.36 1.82 5.48
C LEU A 118 -22.73 0.58 4.84
N ILE A 119 -21.73 -0.03 5.49
CA ILE A 119 -21.10 -1.27 5.02
C ILE A 119 -22.10 -2.41 4.90
N ASN A 120 -23.00 -2.60 5.87
CA ASN A 120 -24.03 -3.64 5.83
C ASN A 120 -25.05 -3.42 4.70
N HIS A 121 -25.28 -2.16 4.31
CA HIS A 121 -26.08 -1.79 3.16
C HIS A 121 -25.29 -1.77 1.84
N GLY A 122 -24.02 -2.19 1.87
CA GLY A 122 -23.16 -2.30 0.69
C GLY A 122 -22.51 -0.99 0.25
N ASP A 123 -22.55 0.06 1.07
CA ASP A 123 -21.88 1.33 0.83
C ASP A 123 -20.57 1.41 1.64
N LEU A 124 -19.44 1.38 0.93
CA LEU A 124 -18.10 1.45 1.52
C LEU A 124 -17.51 2.87 1.48
N SER A 125 -18.27 3.89 1.09
CA SER A 125 -17.82 5.29 0.91
C SER A 125 -17.18 5.91 2.15
N GLN A 126 -17.69 5.54 3.33
CA GLN A 126 -17.19 6.03 4.61
C GLN A 126 -16.21 5.06 5.26
N LYS A 127 -15.77 4.02 4.54
CA LYS A 127 -14.86 3.01 5.11
C LYS A 127 -13.48 3.64 5.34
N PRO A 128 -13.04 3.77 6.61
CA PRO A 128 -11.77 4.37 6.92
C PRO A 128 -10.61 3.55 6.33
N GLY A 129 -9.56 4.22 5.89
CA GLY A 129 -8.38 3.58 5.34
C GLY A 129 -7.24 4.54 5.09
N TRP A 130 -6.08 3.97 4.81
CA TRP A 130 -4.87 4.70 4.47
C TRP A 130 -4.18 3.98 3.31
N VAL A 131 -3.20 4.66 2.73
CA VAL A 131 -2.26 4.07 1.77
C VAL A 131 -1.12 3.44 2.55
N ARG A 132 -0.77 2.20 2.19
CA ARG A 132 0.37 1.47 2.73
C ARG A 132 1.43 1.34 1.63
N LEU A 133 2.50 2.09 1.79
CA LEU A 133 3.74 1.93 1.03
C LEU A 133 4.64 0.94 1.77
N SER A 134 5.11 -0.09 1.07
CA SER A 134 6.05 -1.08 1.60
C SER A 134 7.35 -0.99 0.83
N LEU A 135 8.41 -0.64 1.53
CA LEU A 135 9.76 -0.59 1.01
C LEU A 135 10.37 -1.98 1.10
N HIS A 136 11.15 -2.35 0.09
CA HIS A 136 11.88 -3.60 0.04
C HIS A 136 13.37 -3.32 -0.01
N GLN A 137 14.19 -4.17 0.61
CA GLN A 137 15.64 -4.01 0.69
C GLN A 137 16.36 -3.99 -0.67
N THR A 138 15.69 -4.38 -1.76
CA THR A 138 16.24 -4.31 -3.12
C THR A 138 15.90 -3.00 -3.83
N MET A 139 15.10 -2.13 -3.22
CA MET A 139 14.84 -0.79 -3.76
C MET A 139 16.06 0.11 -3.57
N THR A 140 16.16 1.09 -4.44
CA THR A 140 17.24 2.07 -4.48
C THR A 140 16.76 3.42 -3.94
N PRO A 141 17.69 4.32 -3.55
CA PRO A 141 17.36 5.71 -3.23
C PRO A 141 16.57 6.42 -4.35
N ASN A 142 16.86 6.09 -5.61
CA ASN A 142 16.15 6.64 -6.77
C ASN A 142 14.69 6.18 -6.83
N ASP A 143 14.38 4.96 -6.40
CA ASP A 143 13.00 4.47 -6.31
C ASP A 143 12.22 5.27 -5.26
N ILE A 144 12.85 5.59 -4.12
CA ILE A 144 12.24 6.43 -3.07
C ILE A 144 11.97 7.84 -3.60
N ASP A 145 12.93 8.43 -4.31
CA ASP A 145 12.74 9.75 -4.91
C ASP A 145 11.65 9.74 -5.98
N TYR A 146 11.60 8.72 -6.83
CA TYR A 146 10.54 8.54 -7.82
C TYR A 146 9.17 8.49 -7.15
N ILE A 147 9.01 7.64 -6.13
CA ILE A 147 7.75 7.51 -5.40
C ILE A 147 7.34 8.83 -4.74
N CYS A 148 8.28 9.52 -4.11
CA CYS A 148 7.99 10.78 -3.43
C CYS A 148 7.63 11.89 -4.43
N ASN A 149 8.34 11.99 -5.55
CA ASN A 149 8.04 12.94 -6.62
C ASN A 149 6.66 12.67 -7.23
N SER A 150 6.31 11.41 -7.47
CA SER A 150 4.97 11.02 -7.94
C SER A 150 3.87 11.42 -6.96
N LEU A 151 4.11 11.25 -5.66
CA LEU A 151 3.17 11.72 -4.63
C LEU A 151 3.02 13.25 -4.64
N ASP A 152 4.11 13.99 -4.74
CA ASP A 152 4.09 15.46 -4.84
C ASP A 152 3.29 15.92 -6.08
N GLU A 153 3.44 15.23 -7.21
CA GLU A 153 2.68 15.51 -8.43
C GLU A 153 1.18 15.20 -8.28
N ILE A 154 0.84 14.08 -7.63
CA ILE A 154 -0.55 13.75 -7.28
C ILE A 154 -1.15 14.84 -6.39
N ILE A 155 -0.46 15.24 -5.31
CA ILE A 155 -0.96 16.24 -4.37
C ILE A 155 -1.20 17.59 -5.07
N SER A 156 -0.36 17.97 -6.02
CA SER A 156 -0.53 19.23 -6.77
C SER A 156 -1.62 19.16 -7.85
N SER A 157 -1.91 17.98 -8.40
CA SER A 157 -2.76 17.83 -9.60
C SER A 157 -4.08 17.05 -9.38
N TYR A 158 -4.32 16.51 -8.18
CA TYR A 158 -5.43 15.57 -7.95
C TYR A 158 -6.80 16.13 -8.33
N GLN A 159 -7.08 17.41 -8.10
CA GLN A 159 -8.38 18.01 -8.42
C GLN A 159 -8.72 17.95 -9.92
N SER A 160 -7.70 17.96 -10.76
CA SER A 160 -7.86 17.77 -12.20
C SER A 160 -7.99 16.28 -12.52
N TRP A 161 -7.06 15.47 -12.00
CA TRP A 161 -6.96 14.05 -12.34
C TRP A 161 -8.10 13.20 -11.78
N GLU A 162 -8.68 13.56 -10.64
CA GLU A 162 -9.84 12.89 -10.07
C GLU A 162 -11.03 12.91 -11.02
N LYS A 163 -11.15 13.95 -11.86
CA LYS A 163 -12.23 14.05 -12.86
C LYS A 163 -12.14 12.99 -13.94
N ASP A 164 -11.00 12.32 -14.08
CA ASP A 164 -10.85 11.20 -15.02
C ASP A 164 -11.41 9.88 -14.46
N TYR A 165 -11.83 9.87 -13.18
CA TYR A 165 -12.29 8.67 -12.48
C TYR A 165 -13.75 8.80 -12.03
N THR A 166 -14.35 7.64 -11.77
CA THR A 166 -15.64 7.50 -11.10
C THR A 166 -15.45 6.58 -9.90
N TYR A 167 -15.95 7.01 -8.75
CA TYR A 167 -15.91 6.22 -7.52
C TYR A 167 -17.03 5.19 -7.52
N ASP A 168 -16.68 3.92 -7.32
CA ASP A 168 -17.59 2.81 -7.09
C ASP A 168 -17.66 2.53 -5.59
N SER A 169 -18.74 2.99 -4.94
CA SER A 169 -18.95 2.85 -3.49
C SER A 169 -19.19 1.41 -3.05
N HIS A 170 -19.63 0.52 -3.94
CA HIS A 170 -19.83 -0.90 -3.62
C HIS A 170 -18.50 -1.66 -3.56
N LYS A 171 -17.56 -1.30 -4.44
CA LYS A 171 -16.22 -1.88 -4.46
C LYS A 171 -15.21 -1.12 -3.61
N ASN A 172 -15.56 0.10 -3.22
CA ASN A 172 -14.65 1.07 -2.63
C ASN A 172 -13.45 1.32 -3.56
N ASP A 173 -13.68 1.52 -4.86
CA ASP A 173 -12.59 1.64 -5.82
C ASP A 173 -12.82 2.79 -6.81
N PHE A 174 -11.77 3.25 -7.46
CA PHE A 174 -11.82 4.29 -8.49
C PHE A 174 -11.60 3.67 -9.86
N ILE A 175 -12.56 3.86 -10.75
CA ILE A 175 -12.52 3.33 -12.12
C ILE A 175 -12.27 4.50 -13.07
N HIS A 176 -11.23 4.40 -13.89
CA HIS A 176 -10.96 5.42 -14.92
C HIS A 176 -12.09 5.41 -15.96
N LYS A 177 -12.62 6.59 -16.31
CA LYS A 177 -13.78 6.77 -17.19
C LYS A 177 -13.59 6.21 -18.60
N SER A 178 -12.35 6.09 -19.07
CA SER A 178 -12.05 5.47 -20.36
C SER A 178 -12.33 3.95 -20.40
N GLY A 179 -12.56 3.30 -19.25
CA GLY A 179 -12.78 1.85 -19.15
C GLY A 179 -11.57 1.00 -19.54
N LYS A 180 -10.47 1.63 -19.98
CA LYS A 180 -9.21 0.96 -20.30
C LYS A 180 -8.44 0.73 -19.01
N SER A 181 -8.79 -0.33 -18.28
CA SER A 181 -7.70 -1.10 -17.68
C SER A 181 -6.92 -1.62 -18.88
N THR A 182 -5.74 -1.07 -19.15
CA THR A 182 -4.78 -1.69 -20.05
C THR A 182 -4.44 -3.03 -19.44
N PHE A 183 -5.27 -4.04 -19.72
CA PHE A 183 -4.94 -5.42 -19.52
C PHE A 183 -3.74 -5.67 -20.41
N THR A 184 -2.55 -5.55 -19.82
CA THR A 184 -1.35 -6.05 -20.44
C THR A 184 -1.54 -7.55 -20.49
N ASP A 185 -1.63 -8.10 -21.69
CA ASP A 185 -1.56 -9.53 -21.88
C ASP A 185 -0.18 -10.02 -21.41
N VAL A 186 -0.13 -10.44 -20.14
CA VAL A 186 1.10 -10.92 -19.49
C VAL A 186 1.44 -12.35 -19.91
N THR A 187 0.64 -12.98 -20.78
CA THR A 187 0.89 -14.36 -21.23
C THR A 187 2.24 -14.47 -21.95
N GLU A 188 2.66 -13.40 -22.63
CA GLU A 188 3.99 -13.31 -23.25
C GLU A 188 5.13 -13.27 -22.22
N TRP A 189 4.91 -12.76 -21.00
CA TRP A 189 5.94 -12.74 -19.94
C TRP A 189 6.28 -14.12 -19.40
N PHE A 190 5.41 -15.10 -19.64
CA PHE A 190 5.57 -16.49 -19.21
C PHE A 190 5.99 -17.42 -20.35
N ARG A 191 6.29 -16.89 -21.54
CA ARG A 191 6.97 -17.65 -22.60
C ARG A 191 8.46 -17.69 -22.29
N LEU A 192 8.91 -18.85 -21.81
CA LEU A 192 10.33 -19.20 -21.61
C LEU A 192 11.00 -19.52 -22.95
#